data_AF-A0AA38PPE7-F1
#
_entry.id   AF-A0AA38PPE7-F1
#
_cell.length_a   1.000
_cell.length_b   1.000
_cell.length_c   1.000
_cell.angle_alpha   90.00
_cell.angle_beta   90.00
_cell.angle_gamma   90.00
#
_symmetry.space_group_name_H-M   'P 1'
#
loop_
_entity.id
_entity.type
_entity.pdbx_description
1 polymer ?
#
loop_
_entity_poly.entity_id
_entity_poly.type
_entity_poly.pdbx_seq_one_letter_code
_entity_poly.pdbx_strand_id
1 'polypeptide(L)'
;FYVAKDSASLRGLNATIGERAVHCVTDSGCSIVAMSDATCNALGIAFDPTKQIGLQSANGRTDWSLGLVKDVPFRFGEVLAFLQAHIVDSPAYDILIGRPFEVLMQANVQNFASGDQHITLTDPNSYKSITFPT
;
A
#
# COMPACT_ATOMS: atom_id res chain seq x y z
N PHE A 1 -3.06 -29.93 19.37
CA PHE A 1 -2.45 -29.35 18.15
C PHE A 1 -3.17 -28.04 17.87
N TYR A 2 -2.47 -27.00 17.45
CA TYR A 2 -3.08 -25.73 17.07
C TYR A 2 -3.29 -25.73 15.56
N VAL A 3 -4.52 -25.45 15.12
CA VAL A 3 -4.88 -25.33 13.70
C VAL A 3 -5.17 -23.85 13.44
N ALA A 4 -4.63 -23.31 12.36
CA ALA A 4 -4.95 -21.96 11.94
C ALA A 4 -6.44 -21.83 11.59
N LYS A 5 -7.01 -20.63 11.72
CA LYS A 5 -8.33 -20.33 11.17
C LYS A 5 -8.30 -20.51 9.65
N ASP A 6 -9.45 -20.79 9.05
CA ASP A 6 -9.62 -20.91 7.60
C ASP A 6 -9.33 -19.60 6.84
N SER A 7 -9.42 -18.46 7.54
CA SER A 7 -9.20 -17.12 7.02
C SER A 7 -8.86 -16.12 8.13
N ALA A 8 -8.29 -14.98 7.73
CA ALA A 8 -8.06 -13.81 8.57
C ALA A 8 -8.36 -12.54 7.75
N SER A 9 -8.68 -11.43 8.42
CA SER A 9 -8.96 -10.15 7.74
C SER A 9 -7.76 -9.67 6.93
N LEU A 10 -8.04 -8.97 5.82
CA LEU A 10 -7.00 -8.28 5.06
C LEU A 10 -6.35 -7.19 5.91
N ARG A 11 -5.04 -7.06 5.75
CA ARG A 11 -4.22 -6.09 6.47
C ARG A 11 -4.25 -4.77 5.73
N GLY A 12 -4.38 -3.67 6.47
CA GLY A 12 -4.41 -2.36 5.85
C GLY A 12 -4.14 -1.21 6.80
N LEU A 13 -3.86 -0.05 6.20
CA LEU A 13 -3.62 1.20 6.88
C LEU A 13 -4.42 2.30 6.18
N ASN A 14 -5.02 3.20 6.97
CA ASN A 14 -5.63 4.39 6.41
C ASN A 14 -4.56 5.45 6.17
N ALA A 15 -4.44 5.91 4.93
CA ALA A 15 -3.60 7.03 4.54
C ALA A 15 -4.46 8.26 4.24
N THR A 16 -3.91 9.45 4.43
CA THR A 16 -4.44 10.68 3.84
C THR A 16 -3.56 11.09 2.66
N ILE A 17 -4.17 11.27 1.49
CA ILE A 17 -3.52 11.73 0.26
C ILE A 17 -4.24 13.00 -0.20
N GLY A 18 -3.52 14.13 -0.18
CA GLY A 18 -4.16 15.44 -0.27
C GLY A 18 -5.14 15.64 0.89
N GLU A 19 -6.43 15.75 0.58
CA GLU A 19 -7.50 15.92 1.58
C GLU A 19 -8.36 14.65 1.76
N ARG A 20 -8.02 13.55 1.09
CA ARG A 20 -8.84 12.33 1.09
C ARG A 20 -8.23 11.23 1.93
N ALA A 21 -9.06 10.60 2.76
CA ALA A 21 -8.71 9.35 3.42
C ALA A 21 -8.90 8.19 2.44
N VAL A 22 -7.89 7.31 2.35
CA VAL A 22 -7.88 6.14 1.48
C VAL A 22 -7.40 4.94 2.29
N HIS A 23 -8.10 3.81 2.16
CA HIS A 23 -7.68 2.56 2.76
C HIS A 23 -6.64 1.87 1.87
N CYS A 24 -5.43 1.68 2.39
CA CYS A 24 -4.34 0.99 1.72
C CYS A 24 -4.23 -0.45 2.21
N VAL A 25 -4.30 -1.43 1.32
CA VAL A 25 -4.06 -2.84 1.65
C VAL A 25 -2.56 -3.07 1.71
N THR A 26 -2.05 -3.68 2.78
CA THR A 26 -0.62 -4.01 2.91
C THR A 26 -0.33 -5.39 2.34
N ASP A 27 0.63 -5.47 1.42
CA ASP A 27 1.05 -6.74 0.84
C ASP A 27 2.57 -6.83 0.70
N SER A 28 3.21 -7.48 1.67
CA SER A 28 4.65 -7.75 1.68
C SER A 28 5.12 -8.59 0.48
N GLY A 29 4.21 -9.34 -0.17
CA GLY A 29 4.48 -10.13 -1.36
C GLY A 29 4.46 -9.29 -2.65
N CYS A 30 3.94 -8.07 -2.60
CA CYS A 30 3.88 -7.18 -3.75
C CYS A 30 5.19 -6.38 -3.88
N SER A 31 5.79 -6.36 -5.07
CA SER A 31 7.04 -5.64 -5.34
C SER A 31 6.84 -4.15 -5.68
N ILE A 32 5.60 -3.67 -5.73
CA ILE A 32 5.25 -2.30 -6.12
C ILE A 32 4.25 -1.68 -5.14
N VAL A 33 4.07 -0.37 -5.24
CA VAL A 33 2.83 0.28 -4.79
C VAL A 33 1.93 0.40 -6.01
N ALA A 34 0.68 -0.05 -5.88
CA ALA A 34 -0.31 0.02 -6.95
C ALA A 34 -1.51 0.86 -6.48
N MET A 35 -2.06 1.66 -7.39
CA MET A 35 -3.23 2.50 -7.16
C MET A 35 -4.24 2.23 -8.28
N SER A 36 -5.52 2.09 -7.94
CA SER A 36 -6.56 1.95 -8.96
C SER A 36 -6.70 3.21 -9.79
N ASP A 37 -6.97 3.05 -11.09
CA ASP A 37 -7.29 4.18 -11.98
C ASP A 37 -8.45 5.02 -11.42
N ALA A 38 -9.48 4.36 -10.84
CA ALA A 38 -10.58 5.03 -10.17
C ALA A 38 -10.09 5.93 -9.01
N THR A 39 -9.20 5.44 -8.16
CA THR A 39 -8.61 6.22 -7.06
C THR A 39 -7.74 7.36 -7.59
N CYS A 40 -6.94 7.11 -8.63
CA CYS A 40 -6.10 8.12 -9.27
C CYS A 40 -6.93 9.29 -9.83
N ASN A 41 -7.99 8.98 -10.58
CA ASN A 41 -8.94 9.96 -11.11
C ASN A 41 -9.67 10.69 -9.98
N ALA A 42 -10.10 9.98 -8.94
CA ALA A 42 -10.79 10.56 -7.80
C ALA A 42 -9.89 11.56 -7.05
N LEU A 43 -8.60 11.26 -6.90
CA LEU A 43 -7.60 12.15 -6.31
C LEU A 43 -7.17 13.29 -7.24
N GLY A 44 -7.49 13.21 -8.55
CA GLY A 44 -7.12 14.21 -9.54
C GLY A 44 -5.61 14.25 -9.83
N ILE A 45 -4.92 13.10 -9.70
CA ILE A 45 -3.47 13.03 -9.88
C ILE A 45 -3.14 12.59 -11.30
N ALA A 46 -2.26 13.34 -11.98
CA ALA A 46 -1.75 12.94 -13.29
C ALA A 46 -0.66 11.85 -13.15
N PHE A 47 -0.65 10.89 -14.07
CA PHE A 47 0.39 9.86 -14.17
C PHE A 47 1.12 9.94 -15.51
N ASP A 48 2.35 9.41 -15.55
CA ASP A 48 3.13 9.27 -16.78
C ASP A 48 2.76 7.96 -17.50
N PRO A 49 2.03 8.01 -18.64
CA PRO A 49 1.59 6.81 -19.34
C PRO A 49 2.73 6.08 -20.06
N THR A 50 3.93 6.67 -20.14
CA THR A 50 5.12 6.02 -20.74
C THR A 50 5.84 5.08 -19.78
N LYS A 51 5.47 5.08 -18.49
CA LYS A 51 6.10 4.31 -17.42
C LYS A 51 5.25 3.10 -17.02
N GLN A 52 5.00 2.25 -18.00
CA GLN A 52 4.25 1.01 -17.81
C GLN A 52 5.17 -0.12 -17.40
N ILE A 53 4.66 -1.03 -16.57
CA ILE A 53 5.31 -2.29 -16.23
C ILE A 53 4.33 -3.45 -16.41
N GLY A 54 4.88 -4.64 -16.68
CA GLY A 54 4.11 -5.87 -16.65
C GLY A 54 3.74 -6.22 -15.21
N LEU A 55 2.46 -6.53 -14.99
CA LEU A 55 1.90 -6.95 -13.72
C LEU A 55 1.58 -8.43 -13.82
N GLN A 56 2.37 -9.26 -13.15
CA GLN A 56 2.07 -10.68 -13.03
C GLN A 56 1.23 -10.90 -11.78
N SER A 57 -0.05 -11.21 -11.97
CA SER A 57 -0.93 -11.57 -10.87
C SER A 57 -0.72 -13.02 -10.43
N ALA A 58 -1.15 -13.35 -9.22
CA ALA A 58 -1.10 -14.72 -8.67
C ALA A 58 -1.89 -15.73 -9.52
N ASN A 59 -2.83 -15.27 -10.36
CA ASN A 59 -3.57 -16.10 -11.30
C ASN A 59 -2.80 -16.37 -12.63
N GLY A 60 -1.57 -15.89 -12.76
CA GLY A 60 -0.73 -16.07 -13.95
C GLY A 60 -1.08 -15.17 -15.13
N ARG A 61 -2.10 -14.31 -15.02
CA ARG A 61 -2.36 -13.28 -16.03
C ARG A 61 -1.31 -12.19 -15.92
N THR A 62 -0.80 -11.80 -17.08
CA THR A 62 0.09 -10.65 -17.21
C THR A 62 -0.74 -9.51 -17.79
N ASP A 63 -1.04 -8.54 -16.94
CA ASP A 63 -1.62 -7.27 -17.35
C ASP A 63 -0.53 -6.21 -17.36
N TRP A 64 -0.86 -4.98 -17.76
CA TRP A 64 0.06 -3.84 -17.74
C TRP A 64 -0.50 -2.74 -16.86
N SER A 65 0.37 -2.05 -16.11
CA SER A 65 -0.02 -0.80 -15.47
C SER A 65 -0.30 0.28 -16.53
N LEU A 66 -1.25 1.18 -16.30
CA LEU A 66 -1.55 2.32 -17.17
C LEU A 66 -0.42 3.36 -17.19
N GLY A 67 0.35 3.46 -16.10
CA GLY A 67 1.48 4.38 -15.97
C GLY A 67 1.98 4.49 -14.54
N LEU A 68 2.78 5.53 -14.27
CA LEU A 68 3.38 5.77 -12.95
C LEU A 68 3.06 7.17 -12.44
N VAL A 69 2.59 7.26 -11.20
CA VAL A 69 2.59 8.50 -10.43
C VAL A 69 3.83 8.55 -9.56
N LYS A 70 4.45 9.73 -9.47
CA LYS A 70 5.67 9.96 -8.69
C LYS A 70 5.43 10.86 -7.49
N ASP A 71 6.21 10.60 -6.44
CA ASP A 71 6.39 11.48 -5.27
C ASP A 71 5.06 11.89 -4.60
N VAL A 72 4.10 10.96 -4.53
CA VAL A 72 2.81 11.22 -3.89
C VAL A 72 2.98 11.19 -2.38
N PRO A 73 2.54 12.22 -1.64
CA PRO A 73 2.58 12.22 -0.19
C PRO A 73 1.45 11.37 0.39
N PHE A 74 1.82 10.27 1.03
CA PHE A 74 0.94 9.42 1.83
C PHE A 74 1.18 9.70 3.31
N ARG A 75 0.19 10.31 3.97
CA ARG A 75 0.26 10.55 5.41
C ARG A 75 -0.40 9.42 6.18
N PHE A 76 0.33 8.78 7.08
CA PHE A 76 -0.17 7.77 7.99
C PHE A 76 -0.08 8.31 9.42
N GLY A 77 -1.17 8.84 9.96
CA GLY A 77 -1.14 9.57 11.23
C GLY A 77 -0.14 10.74 11.17
N GLU A 78 0.91 10.68 11.99
CA GLU A 78 1.95 11.72 12.04
C GLU A 78 3.14 11.51 11.08
N VAL A 79 3.26 10.34 10.45
CA VAL A 79 4.38 10.05 9.55
C VAL A 79 3.99 10.24 8.08
N LEU A 80 4.99 10.57 7.24
CA LEU A 80 4.80 10.89 5.83
C LEU A 80 5.71 10.03 4.95
N ALA A 81 5.12 9.34 3.98
CA ALA A 81 5.83 8.57 2.97
C ALA A 81 5.61 9.19 1.58
N PHE A 82 6.67 9.46 0.84
CA PHE A 82 6.57 9.83 -0.57
C PHE A 82 6.72 8.57 -1.43
N LEU A 83 5.62 8.16 -2.07
CA LEU A 83 5.55 6.89 -2.78
C LEU A 83 5.37 7.08 -4.28
N GLN A 84 5.96 6.16 -5.04
CA GLN A 84 5.72 6.00 -6.47
C GLN A 84 4.65 4.92 -6.62
N ALA A 85 3.54 5.20 -7.32
CA ALA A 85 2.43 4.27 -7.46
C ALA A 85 2.14 3.97 -8.92
N HIS A 86 2.15 2.69 -9.29
CA HIS A 86 1.73 2.24 -10.60
C HIS A 86 0.20 2.26 -10.68
N ILE A 87 -0.34 2.85 -11.74
CA ILE A 87 -1.79 2.91 -11.95
C ILE A 87 -2.26 1.60 -12.58
N VAL A 88 -3.28 0.99 -12.01
CA VAL A 88 -3.83 -0.29 -12.45
C VAL A 88 -5.29 -0.11 -12.83
N ASP A 89 -5.68 -0.63 -13.98
CA ASP A 89 -7.08 -0.61 -14.43
C ASP A 89 -7.92 -1.59 -13.62
N SER A 90 -8.98 -1.09 -13.01
CA SER A 90 -10.05 -1.85 -12.36
C SER A 90 -9.60 -2.97 -11.37
N PRO A 91 -8.61 -2.77 -10.49
CA PRO A 91 -8.26 -3.74 -9.45
C PRO A 91 -9.33 -3.81 -8.35
N ALA A 92 -9.29 -4.88 -7.54
CA ALA A 92 -10.20 -5.06 -6.39
C ALA A 92 -9.80 -4.28 -5.12
N TYR A 93 -8.88 -3.32 -5.25
CA TYR A 93 -8.37 -2.49 -4.16
C TYR A 93 -8.23 -1.04 -4.63
N ASP A 94 -8.32 -0.08 -3.71
CA ASP A 94 -8.02 1.32 -4.02
C ASP A 94 -6.51 1.52 -4.13
N ILE A 95 -5.77 1.05 -3.12
CA ILE A 95 -4.32 1.10 -3.07
C ILE A 95 -3.77 -0.19 -2.46
N LEU A 96 -2.75 -0.75 -3.08
CA LEU A 96 -1.92 -1.83 -2.56
C LEU A 96 -0.53 -1.27 -2.24
N ILE A 97 -0.13 -1.26 -0.97
CA ILE A 97 1.19 -0.81 -0.53
C ILE A 97 2.11 -2.01 -0.32
N GLY A 98 2.97 -2.24 -1.30
CA GLY A 98 3.93 -3.33 -1.28
C GLY A 98 5.28 -2.97 -0.67
N ARG A 99 6.28 -3.79 -1.01
CA ARG A 99 7.64 -3.75 -0.48
C ARG A 99 8.32 -2.37 -0.49
N PRO A 100 8.17 -1.50 -1.50
CA PRO A 100 8.79 -0.18 -1.48
C PRO A 100 8.37 0.67 -0.26
N PHE A 101 7.10 0.59 0.14
CA PHE A 101 6.60 1.28 1.33
C PHE A 101 7.20 0.68 2.60
N GLU A 102 7.20 -0.66 2.72
CA GLU A 102 7.74 -1.34 3.91
C GLU A 102 9.21 -1.00 4.15
N VAL A 103 10.01 -0.96 3.08
CA VAL A 103 11.43 -0.63 3.15
C VAL A 103 11.62 0.84 3.53
N LEU A 104 10.90 1.76 2.86
CA LEU A 104 11.02 3.19 3.13
C LEU A 104 10.69 3.54 4.58
N MET A 105 9.63 2.96 5.12
CA MET A 105 9.12 3.26 6.47
C MET A 105 9.67 2.32 7.54
N GLN A 106 10.63 1.45 7.21
CA GLN A 106 11.14 0.39 8.09
C GLN A 106 10.00 -0.34 8.81
N ALA A 107 8.95 -0.68 8.06
CA ALA A 107 7.69 -1.16 8.62
C ALA A 107 7.92 -2.49 9.37
N ASN A 108 7.46 -2.54 10.62
CA ASN A 108 7.50 -3.74 11.44
C ASN A 108 6.08 -4.24 11.70
N VAL A 109 5.82 -5.47 11.30
CA VAL A 109 4.52 -6.13 11.51
C VAL A 109 4.66 -7.15 12.63
N GLN A 110 3.90 -6.98 13.70
CA GLN A 110 3.82 -7.90 14.83
C GLN A 110 2.46 -8.58 14.83
N ASN A 111 2.46 -9.91 14.73
CA ASN A 111 1.25 -10.74 14.80
C ASN A 111 1.08 -11.32 16.20
N PHE A 112 -0.15 -11.31 16.72
CA PHE A 112 -0.49 -11.86 18.02
C PHE A 112 -1.35 -13.12 17.88
N ALA A 113 -1.25 -14.03 18.86
CA ALA A 113 -2.04 -15.27 18.88
C ALA A 113 -3.56 -15.02 19.03
N SER A 114 -3.97 -13.83 19.49
CA SER A 114 -5.36 -13.38 19.49
C SER A 114 -5.93 -13.23 18.07
N GLY A 115 -5.07 -13.08 17.07
CA GLY A 115 -5.41 -12.67 15.71
C GLY A 115 -5.22 -11.18 15.45
N ASP A 116 -4.92 -10.39 16.49
CA ASP A 116 -4.59 -8.97 16.33
C ASP A 116 -3.24 -8.80 15.65
N GLN A 117 -3.06 -7.65 15.02
CA GLN A 117 -1.79 -7.25 14.43
C GLN A 117 -1.46 -5.81 14.78
N HIS A 118 -0.18 -5.53 14.99
CA HIS A 118 0.33 -4.17 15.05
C HIS A 118 1.28 -3.91 13.88
N ILE A 119 1.14 -2.76 13.24
CA ILE A 119 2.08 -2.26 12.23
C ILE A 119 2.75 -1.00 12.78
N THR A 120 4.07 -1.05 12.94
CA THR A 120 4.88 0.11 13.34
C THR A 120 5.58 0.68 12.12
N LEU A 121 5.42 1.99 11.89
CA LEU A 121 6.10 2.73 10.83
C LEU A 121 7.09 3.71 11.44
N THR A 122 8.26 3.84 10.83
CA THR A 122 9.29 4.81 11.21
C THR A 122 9.57 5.73 10.02
N ASP A 123 9.33 7.03 10.19
CA ASP A 123 9.65 8.04 9.18
C ASP A 123 11.17 8.17 9.05
N PRO A 124 11.77 7.90 7.88
CA PRO A 124 13.21 7.98 7.70
C PRO A 124 13.76 9.42 7.81
N ASN A 125 12.91 10.44 7.68
CA ASN A 125 13.33 11.85 7.72
C ASN A 125 13.28 12.43 9.13
N SER A 126 12.23 12.11 9.89
CA SER A 126 12.02 12.64 11.25
C SER A 126 12.40 11.68 12.36
N TYR A 127 12.62 10.40 12.04
CA TYR A 127 12.81 9.29 12.99
C TYR A 127 11.66 9.09 13.96
N LYS A 128 10.50 9.71 13.71
CA LYS A 128 9.28 9.43 14.47
C LYS A 128 8.76 8.05 14.12
N SER A 129 8.32 7.32 15.13
CA SER A 129 7.66 6.03 14.96
C SER A 129 6.22 6.10 15.47
N ILE A 130 5.31 5.44 14.75
CA ILE A 130 3.91 5.30 15.12
C ILE A 130 3.49 3.84 14.93
N THR A 131 2.68 3.32 15.87
CA THR A 131 2.15 1.96 15.81
C THR A 131 0.64 2.01 15.63
N PHE A 132 0.15 1.28 14.63
CA PHE A 132 -1.27 1.12 14.34
C PHE A 132 -1.74 -0.27 14.76
N PRO A 133 -2.84 -0.39 15.53
CA PRO A 133 -3.56 -1.63 15.64
C PRO A 133 -4.35 -1.88 14.35
N THR A 134 -4.20 -3.07 13.77
CA THR A 134 -4.79 -3.48 12.48
C THR A 134 -5.48 -4.82 12.58
#